data_AF-A0ABD5DW88-F1
#
_entry.id   AF-A0ABD5DW88-F1
#
_cell.length_a   1.000
_cell.length_b   1.000
_cell.length_c   1.000
_cell.angle_alpha   90.00
_cell.angle_beta   90.00
_cell.angle_gamma   90.00
#
_symmetry.space_group_name_H-M   'P 1'
#
loop_
_entity.id
_entity.type
_entity.pdbx_description
1 polymer ?
#
loop_
_entity_poly.entity_id
_entity_poly.type
_entity_poly.pdbx_seq_one_letter_code
_entity_poly.pdbx_strand_id
1 'polypeptide(L)'
;VLFDPRTIASFEGKPVTDDHPKGWVTPENWKKLSNGTAHDVRRGEDEDSDCLVADLLITDKDMIDAVMKGKVEISLGYDADYTEISVGKGIQTNI
;
A
#
# COMPACT_ATOMS: atom_id res chain seq x y z
N VAL A 1 -1.05 2.92 14.86
CA VAL A 1 -2.47 3.33 14.96
C VAL A 1 -2.87 3.88 13.61
N LEU A 2 -3.93 3.36 12.98
CA LEU A 2 -4.23 3.59 11.55
C LEU A 2 -4.31 5.08 11.17
N PHE A 3 -5.01 5.89 11.97
CA PHE A 3 -5.22 7.32 11.72
C PHE A 3 -4.20 8.24 12.41
N ASP A 4 -3.10 7.70 12.94
CA ASP A 4 -2.00 8.53 13.43
C ASP A 4 -1.43 9.32 12.23
N PRO A 5 -1.18 10.63 12.36
CA PRO A 5 -0.67 11.45 11.28
C PRO A 5 0.61 10.88 10.64
N ARG A 6 1.47 10.19 11.41
CA ARG A 6 2.68 9.54 10.88
C ARG A 6 2.35 8.33 10.03
N THR A 7 1.34 7.55 10.41
CA THR A 7 0.87 6.40 9.63
C THR A 7 0.27 6.89 8.31
N ILE A 8 -0.63 7.89 8.34
CA ILE A 8 -1.19 8.49 7.13
C ILE A 8 -0.08 9.02 6.20
N ALA A 9 0.83 9.83 6.73
CA ALA A 9 1.94 10.40 5.96
C ALA A 9 2.91 9.35 5.40
N SER A 10 2.98 8.15 6.00
CA SER A 10 3.88 7.10 5.52
C SER A 10 3.49 6.52 4.17
N PHE A 11 2.22 6.68 3.74
CA PHE A 11 1.71 6.17 2.47
C PHE A 11 1.82 7.19 1.31
N GLU A 12 2.05 8.46 1.63
CA GLU A 12 2.11 9.52 0.63
C GLU A 12 3.28 9.31 -0.34
N GLY A 13 3.01 9.40 -1.65
CA GLY A 13 3.99 9.24 -2.72
C GLY A 13 4.49 7.81 -2.90
N LYS A 14 3.90 6.80 -2.24
CA LYS A 14 4.32 5.41 -2.40
C LYS A 14 4.05 4.90 -3.82
N PRO A 15 4.96 4.09 -4.39
CA PRO A 15 4.79 3.54 -5.72
C PRO A 15 3.64 2.53 -5.76
N VAL A 16 2.83 2.59 -6.81
CA VAL A 16 1.83 1.55 -7.12
C VAL A 16 2.51 0.47 -7.96
N THR A 17 2.48 -0.78 -7.52
CA THR A 17 2.98 -1.92 -8.30
C THR A 17 1.81 -2.67 -8.95
N ASP A 18 2.10 -3.38 -10.04
CA ASP A 18 1.16 -4.37 -10.57
C ASP A 18 1.42 -5.72 -9.89
N ASP A 19 0.45 -6.16 -9.09
CA ASP A 19 0.56 -7.27 -8.15
C ASP A 19 1.69 -7.12 -7.11
N HIS A 20 1.85 -8.15 -6.28
CA HIS A 20 2.88 -8.18 -5.25
C HIS A 20 4.26 -8.43 -5.88
N PRO A 21 5.21 -7.48 -5.77
CA PRO A 21 6.57 -7.70 -6.28
C PRO A 21 7.26 -8.81 -5.47
N LYS A 22 8.28 -9.47 -6.06
CA LYS A 22 9.05 -10.51 -5.34
C LYS A 22 9.89 -9.98 -4.18
N GLY A 23 10.04 -8.67 -4.07
CA GLY A 23 10.79 -8.00 -3.01
C GLY A 23 10.45 -6.51 -2.96
N TRP A 24 11.15 -5.77 -2.12
CA TRP A 24 10.90 -4.34 -1.91
C TRP A 24 11.15 -3.50 -3.16
N VAL A 25 10.37 -2.42 -3.28
CA VAL A 25 10.69 -1.34 -4.21
C VAL A 25 11.84 -0.52 -3.62
N THR A 26 12.92 -0.37 -4.38
CA THR A 26 14.15 0.31 -3.99
C THR A 26 14.55 1.36 -5.03
N PRO A 27 15.49 2.27 -4.72
CA PRO A 27 16.02 3.24 -5.69
C PRO A 27 16.58 2.60 -6.98
N GLU A 28 17.02 1.35 -6.92
CA GLU A 28 17.58 0.62 -8.06
C GLU A 28 16.50 0.01 -8.97
N ASN A 29 15.30 -0.28 -8.45
CA ASN A 29 14.28 -1.04 -9.17
C ASN A 29 12.94 -0.29 -9.40
N TRP A 30 12.74 0.88 -8.79
CA TRP A 30 11.45 1.59 -8.85
C TRP A 30 10.98 1.87 -10.27
N LYS A 31 11.88 2.24 -11.20
CA LYS A 31 11.53 2.51 -12.61
C LYS A 31 10.88 1.33 -13.31
N LYS A 32 11.17 0.11 -12.85
CA LYS A 32 10.67 -1.13 -13.42
C LYS A 32 9.39 -1.60 -12.73
N LEU A 33 9.28 -1.39 -11.42
CA LEU A 33 8.19 -1.94 -10.62
C LEU A 33 7.02 -0.96 -10.41
N SER A 34 7.28 0.35 -10.51
CA SER A 34 6.29 1.38 -10.25
C SER A 34 5.48 1.72 -11.51
N ASN A 35 4.17 1.60 -11.41
CA ASN A 35 3.19 1.94 -12.45
C ASN A 35 2.43 3.24 -12.16
N GLY A 36 2.63 3.81 -10.99
CA GLY A 36 1.96 5.01 -10.53
C GLY A 36 2.39 5.38 -9.12
N THR A 37 1.68 6.32 -8.50
CA THR A 37 1.95 6.79 -7.13
C THR A 37 0.66 7.11 -6.39
N ALA A 38 0.64 6.89 -5.07
CA ALA A 38 -0.46 7.24 -4.18
C ALA A 38 -0.32 8.68 -3.65
N HIS A 39 -1.43 9.42 -3.57
CA HIS A 39 -1.49 10.80 -3.11
C HIS A 39 -2.75 11.06 -2.28
N ASP A 40 -2.76 12.18 -1.56
CA ASP A 40 -3.90 12.64 -0.75
C ASP A 40 -4.42 11.56 0.21
N VAL A 41 -3.50 10.89 0.90
CA VAL A 41 -3.86 9.82 1.84
C VAL A 41 -4.59 10.44 3.03
N ARG A 42 -5.80 9.93 3.30
CA ARG A 42 -6.69 10.48 4.32
C ARG A 42 -7.56 9.39 4.94
N ARG A 43 -8.18 9.71 6.07
CA ARG A 43 -9.24 8.87 6.63
C ARG A 43 -10.47 8.98 5.73
N GLY A 44 -11.12 7.86 5.44
CA GLY A 44 -12.39 7.87 4.72
C GLY A 44 -13.53 8.48 5.54
N GLU A 45 -14.63 8.78 4.87
CA GLU A 45 -15.85 9.31 5.49
C GLU A 45 -16.98 8.27 5.37
N ASP A 46 -18.06 8.46 6.12
CA ASP A 46 -19.24 7.60 6.08
C ASP A 46 -18.94 6.10 6.20
N GLU A 47 -19.24 5.33 5.16
CA GLU A 47 -19.03 3.87 5.11
C GLU A 47 -17.55 3.46 5.11
N ASP A 48 -16.66 4.36 4.70
CA ASP A 48 -15.21 4.18 4.69
C ASP A 48 -14.53 4.82 5.92
N SER A 49 -15.30 5.19 6.95
CA SER A 49 -14.77 5.89 8.12
C SER A 49 -13.80 5.07 8.97
N ASP A 50 -13.68 3.76 8.74
CA ASP A 50 -12.68 2.87 9.31
C ASP A 50 -11.50 2.56 8.36
N CYS A 51 -11.50 3.14 7.16
CA CYS A 51 -10.49 2.94 6.13
C CYS A 51 -9.57 4.16 5.94
N LEU A 52 -8.40 3.91 5.34
CA LEU A 52 -7.62 4.93 4.65
C LEU A 52 -8.01 4.95 3.18
N VAL A 53 -8.21 6.15 2.65
CA VAL A 53 -8.52 6.42 1.25
C VAL A 53 -7.36 7.21 0.66
N ALA A 54 -7.01 6.93 -0.59
CA ALA A 54 -5.96 7.62 -1.32
C ALA A 54 -6.31 7.71 -2.79
N ASP A 55 -5.76 8.72 -3.44
CA ASP A 55 -5.89 8.95 -4.86
C ASP A 55 -4.67 8.32 -5.56
N LEU A 56 -4.90 7.40 -6.51
CA LEU A 56 -3.82 6.77 -7.26
C LEU A 56 -3.63 7.45 -8.61
N LEU A 57 -2.48 8.09 -8.80
CA LEU A 57 -2.04 8.55 -10.12
C LEU A 57 -1.32 7.39 -10.83
N ILE A 58 -2.04 6.67 -11.68
CA ILE A 58 -1.48 5.62 -12.54
C ILE A 58 -0.96 6.27 -13.83
N THR A 59 0.31 6.00 -14.14
CA THR A 59 0.99 6.57 -15.31
C THR A 59 1.37 5.53 -16.36
N ASP A 60 1.40 4.25 -15.98
CA ASP A 60 1.66 3.15 -16.90
C ASP A 60 0.40 2.79 -17.70
N LYS A 61 0.56 2.63 -19.02
CA LYS A 61 -0.55 2.40 -19.94
C LYS A 61 -1.23 1.04 -19.70
N ASP A 62 -0.46 -0.01 -19.47
CA ASP A 62 -1.01 -1.35 -19.32
C ASP A 62 -1.71 -1.50 -17.96
N MET A 63 -1.18 -0.84 -16.92
CA MET A 63 -1.85 -0.74 -15.63
C MET A 63 -3.16 0.05 -15.71
N ILE A 64 -3.20 1.18 -16.45
CA ILE A 64 -4.45 1.90 -16.71
C ILE A 64 -5.47 0.97 -17.37
N ASP A 65 -5.07 0.24 -18.41
CA ASP A 65 -5.96 -0.70 -19.10
C ASP A 65 -6.47 -1.81 -18.16
N ALA A 66 -5.63 -2.30 -17.25
CA ALA A 66 -6.01 -3.31 -16.26
C ALA A 66 -7.03 -2.79 -15.24
N VAL A 67 -6.83 -1.58 -14.71
CA VAL A 67 -7.78 -0.92 -13.79
C VAL A 67 -9.11 -0.69 -14.50
N MET A 68 -9.09 -0.18 -15.74
CA MET A 68 -10.32 0.03 -16.53
C MET A 68 -11.05 -1.28 -16.89
N LYS A 69 -10.35 -2.42 -16.86
CA LYS A 69 -10.93 -3.77 -17.01
C LYS A 69 -11.41 -4.39 -15.69
N GLY A 70 -11.28 -3.68 -14.57
CA GLY A 70 -11.82 -4.09 -13.27
C GLY A 70 -10.78 -4.56 -12.25
N LYS A 71 -9.49 -4.35 -12.46
CA LYS A 71 -8.47 -4.61 -11.42
C LYS A 71 -8.52 -3.51 -10.36
N VAL A 72 -9.13 -3.80 -9.21
CA VAL A 72 -9.42 -2.80 -8.14
C VAL A 72 -9.01 -3.23 -6.72
N GLU A 73 -8.32 -4.36 -6.58
CA GLU A 73 -7.79 -4.79 -5.26
C GLU A 73 -6.46 -4.07 -4.95
N ILE A 74 -6.31 -3.62 -3.70
CA ILE A 74 -5.12 -2.90 -3.23
C ILE A 74 -4.63 -3.44 -1.89
N SER A 75 -3.30 -3.47 -1.73
CA SER A 75 -2.63 -3.77 -0.47
C SER A 75 -1.51 -2.76 -0.24
N LEU A 76 -1.35 -2.31 1.00
CA LEU A 76 -0.39 -1.26 1.38
C LEU A 76 1.01 -1.77 1.68
N GLY A 77 1.28 -3.08 1.52
CA GLY A 77 2.61 -3.67 1.64
C GLY A 77 3.38 -3.23 2.90
N TYR A 78 3.16 -3.92 4.02
CA TYR A 78 3.83 -3.64 5.28
C TYR A 78 4.80 -4.77 5.65
N ASP A 79 5.81 -4.44 6.45
CA ASP A 79 6.62 -5.42 7.15
C ASP A 79 6.26 -5.41 8.64
N ALA A 80 6.64 -6.46 9.35
CA ALA A 80 6.53 -6.49 10.80
C ALA A 80 7.61 -7.38 11.38
N ASP A 81 8.07 -7.06 12.58
CA ASP A 81 8.85 -7.99 13.38
C ASP A 81 7.89 -8.98 14.05
N TYR A 82 8.16 -10.28 13.90
CA TYR A 82 7.32 -11.35 14.44
C TYR A 82 8.02 -12.05 15.61
N THR A 83 7.31 -12.16 16.74
CA THR A 83 7.75 -12.97 17.89
C THR A 83 6.71 -14.05 18.17
N GLU A 84 7.07 -15.32 18.02
CA GLU A 84 6.21 -16.44 18.45
C GLU A 84 6.15 -16.49 19.98
N ILE A 85 4.94 -16.51 20.54
CA ILE A 85 4.71 -16.56 21.99
C ILE A 85 4.27 -17.96 22.47
N SER A 86 3.66 -18.75 21.59
CA SER A 86 3.29 -20.16 21.80
C SER A 86 2.85 -20.76 20.47
N VAL A 87 2.69 -22.09 20.39
CA VAL A 87 2.24 -22.78 19.16
C VAL A 87 0.98 -22.11 18.59
N GLY A 88 1.12 -21.54 17.39
CA GLY A 88 0.04 -20.87 16.66
C GLY A 88 -0.32 -19.46 17.15
N LYS A 89 0.50 -18.83 18.00
CA LYS A 89 0.32 -17.45 18.47
C LYS A 89 1.62 -16.66 18.36
N GLY A 90 1.54 -15.46 17.82
CA GLY A 90 2.65 -14.51 17.75
C GLY A 90 2.21 -13.09 18.06
N ILE A 91 3.19 -12.24 18.35
CA ILE A 91 3.04 -10.79 18.44
C ILE A 91 3.76 -10.19 17.24
N GLN A 92 3.09 -9.25 16.57
CA GLN A 92 3.70 -8.38 15.57
C GLN A 92 4.09 -7.05 16.23
N THR A 93 5.31 -6.60 15.99
CA THR A 93 5.83 -5.30 16.42
C THR A 93 6.45 -4.57 15.24
N ASN A 94 6.65 -3.26 15.35
CA ASN A 94 7.29 -2.43 14.31
C ASN A 94 6.63 -2.52 12.92
N ILE A 95 5.28 -2.57 12.91
CA ILE A 95 4.45 -2.35 11.72
C ILE A 95 4.52 -0.88 11.30
#